data_AF-R0LD56-F1
#
_entry.id   AF-R0LD56-F1
#
_cell.length_a   1.000
_cell.length_b   1.000
_cell.length_c   1.000
_cell.angle_alpha   90.00
_cell.angle_beta   90.00
_cell.angle_gamma   90.00
#
_symmetry.space_group_name_H-M   'P 1'
#
loop_
_entity.id
_entity.type
_entity.pdbx_description
1 polymer ?
#
loop_
_entity_poly.entity_id
_entity_poly.type
_entity_poly.pdbx_seq_one_letter_code
_entity_poly.pdbx_strand_id
1 'polypeptide(L)'
;PECVLCHRSDTSLDGCGPMLQVDGVCAHVHCLVSSPRLPAPFPKPLPGTWSPQDLAPATSLTGLLCSLQRCCVCRKKGATVACWQKRCSRRFHLPCSSQRGCISQFFGDYSSFCWEHRPQQSVETLQEGHTTCIICMEVVEDSLSYTTMVCPSCKHAWFHRGCIQGQALRAGLRHFACPHCRDRERFLPEMLHMGIRVP
;
A
#
# COMPACT_ATOMS: atom_id res chain seq x y z
N PRO A 1 -16.52 -16.06 0.08
CA PRO A 1 -16.94 -14.73 0.59
C PRO A 1 -16.23 -13.60 -0.18
N GLU A 2 -16.93 -12.51 -0.47
CA GLU A 2 -16.37 -11.34 -1.16
C GLU A 2 -16.33 -10.14 -0.23
N CYS A 3 -15.28 -9.31 -0.36
CA CYS A 3 -15.16 -8.06 0.37
C CYS A 3 -16.21 -7.05 -0.13
N VAL A 4 -17.07 -6.56 0.76
CA VAL A 4 -18.13 -5.58 0.42
C VAL A 4 -17.60 -4.23 -0.08
N LEU A 5 -16.32 -3.93 0.15
CA LEU A 5 -15.70 -2.68 -0.24
C LEU A 5 -15.11 -2.75 -1.65
N CYS A 6 -14.28 -3.77 -1.92
CA CYS A 6 -13.58 -3.91 -3.20
C CYS A 6 -14.23 -4.90 -4.17
N HIS A 7 -15.24 -5.67 -3.73
CA HIS A 7 -15.93 -6.69 -4.51
C HIS A 7 -14.97 -7.75 -5.05
N ARG A 8 -14.00 -8.15 -4.23
CA ARG A 8 -13.02 -9.20 -4.55
C ARG A 8 -13.01 -10.24 -3.44
N SER A 9 -12.81 -11.50 -3.81
CA SER A 9 -12.52 -12.60 -2.89
C SER A 9 -11.12 -12.44 -2.27
N ASP A 10 -10.87 -13.19 -1.20
CA ASP A 10 -9.54 -13.24 -0.58
C ASP A 10 -8.53 -13.80 -1.58
N THR A 11 -7.69 -12.91 -2.11
CA THR A 11 -6.56 -13.28 -2.95
C THR A 11 -5.32 -12.56 -2.43
N SER A 12 -4.24 -13.32 -2.23
CA SER A 12 -2.96 -12.81 -1.70
C SER A 12 -2.33 -11.74 -2.60
N LEU A 13 -2.74 -11.66 -3.86
CA LEU A 13 -2.18 -10.79 -4.91
C LEU A 13 -2.61 -9.33 -4.81
N ASP A 14 -3.72 -9.03 -4.13
CA ASP A 14 -4.33 -7.69 -4.19
C ASP A 14 -3.80 -6.70 -3.15
N GLY A 15 -2.90 -7.14 -2.26
CA GLY A 15 -2.34 -6.30 -1.20
C GLY A 15 -3.35 -5.85 -0.14
N CYS A 16 -4.60 -6.31 -0.23
CA CYS A 16 -5.71 -5.90 0.63
C CYS A 16 -5.63 -6.43 2.07
N GLY A 17 -4.72 -7.36 2.33
CA GLY A 17 -4.60 -8.00 3.64
C GLY A 17 -5.69 -9.06 3.85
N PRO A 18 -5.70 -9.73 5.01
CA PRO A 18 -6.64 -10.81 5.26
C PRO A 18 -8.09 -10.30 5.27
N MET A 19 -9.02 -11.20 4.91
CA MET A 19 -10.44 -10.93 4.98
C MET A 19 -10.96 -11.16 6.40
N LEU A 20 -11.73 -10.21 6.92
CA LEU A 20 -12.45 -10.32 8.18
C LEU A 20 -13.93 -10.52 7.93
N GLN A 21 -14.56 -11.33 8.76
CA GLN A 21 -16.00 -11.55 8.77
C GLN A 21 -16.56 -11.09 10.12
N VAL A 22 -17.45 -10.09 10.09
CA VAL A 22 -18.10 -9.53 11.29
C VAL A 22 -19.59 -9.40 10.99
N ASP A 23 -20.45 -10.03 11.79
CA ASP A 23 -21.92 -9.98 11.66
C ASP A 23 -22.44 -10.27 10.22
N GLY A 24 -21.83 -11.26 9.54
CA GLY A 24 -22.19 -11.64 8.18
C GLY A 24 -21.61 -10.73 7.07
N VAL A 25 -20.92 -9.64 7.42
CA VAL A 25 -20.23 -8.76 6.48
C VAL A 25 -18.77 -9.19 6.34
N CYS A 26 -18.31 -9.35 5.10
CA CYS A 26 -16.91 -9.65 4.79
C CYS A 26 -16.19 -8.41 4.26
N ALA A 27 -15.04 -8.06 4.83
CA ALA A 27 -14.21 -6.96 4.34
C ALA A 27 -12.71 -7.22 4.58
N HIS A 28 -11.87 -6.83 3.63
CA HIS A 28 -10.42 -6.89 3.82
C HIS A 28 -9.96 -5.85 4.84
N VAL A 29 -9.04 -6.26 5.72
CA VAL A 29 -8.35 -5.45 6.75
C VAL A 29 -7.90 -4.10 6.18
N HIS A 30 -7.13 -4.09 5.09
CA HIS A 30 -6.59 -2.84 4.54
C HIS A 30 -7.63 -2.02 3.76
N CYS A 31 -8.71 -2.64 3.27
CA CYS A 31 -9.81 -1.88 2.68
C CYS A 31 -10.57 -1.05 3.74
N LEU A 32 -10.58 -1.52 5.00
CA LEU A 32 -11.20 -0.83 6.12
C LEU A 32 -10.33 0.31 6.67
N VAL A 33 -9.05 0.06 7.00
CA VAL A 33 -8.21 1.09 7.68
C VAL A 33 -7.67 2.18 6.78
N SER A 34 -7.56 1.95 5.48
CA SER A 34 -7.16 3.01 4.54
C SER A 34 -8.29 4.02 4.26
N SER A 35 -9.38 3.97 5.02
CA SER A 35 -10.49 4.93 4.97
C SER A 35 -10.21 6.13 5.90
N PRO A 36 -10.06 7.36 5.37
CA PRO A 36 -9.71 8.54 6.18
C PRO A 36 -10.88 9.10 7.03
N ARG A 37 -12.01 8.40 7.14
CA ARG A 37 -13.25 8.89 7.79
C ARG A 37 -13.75 8.05 8.96
N LEU A 38 -12.90 7.22 9.57
CA LEU A 38 -13.25 6.62 10.86
C LEU A 38 -13.10 7.70 11.95
N PRO A 39 -14.19 8.17 12.61
CA PRO A 39 -14.06 9.06 13.75
C PRO A 39 -13.33 8.32 14.90
N ALA A 40 -12.42 9.01 15.59
CA ALA A 40 -11.86 8.51 16.84
C ALA A 40 -13.01 8.26 17.86
N PRO A 41 -12.99 7.15 18.62
CA PRO A 41 -11.82 6.53 19.20
C PRO A 41 -11.62 5.10 18.68
N PHE A 42 -11.36 4.92 17.38
CA PHE A 42 -10.72 3.68 16.93
C PHE A 42 -9.21 3.86 17.01
N PRO A 43 -8.52 3.37 18.06
CA PRO A 43 -7.06 3.31 18.02
C PRO A 43 -6.69 2.50 16.78
N LYS A 44 -5.90 3.08 15.88
CA LYS A 44 -5.29 2.32 14.78
C LYS A 44 -4.46 1.23 15.47
N PRO A 45 -4.88 -0.06 15.43
CA PRO A 45 -4.16 -1.09 16.15
C PRO A 45 -2.75 -1.20 15.58
N LEU A 46 -1.80 -1.62 16.42
CA LEU A 46 -0.48 -1.97 15.93
C LEU A 46 -0.61 -3.05 14.84
N PRO A 47 0.30 -3.05 13.84
CA PRO A 47 0.34 -4.14 12.86
C PRO A 47 0.32 -5.50 13.57
N GLY A 48 -0.68 -6.35 13.27
CA GLY A 48 -0.82 -7.69 13.84
C GLY A 48 -1.78 -7.86 15.04
N THR A 49 -2.40 -6.81 15.60
CA THR A 49 -3.31 -6.93 16.76
C THR A 49 -4.80 -6.79 16.43
N TRP A 50 -5.24 -7.24 15.25
CA TRP A 50 -6.59 -7.00 14.75
C TRP A 50 -7.56 -8.03 15.33
N SER A 51 -8.51 -7.62 16.16
CA SER A 51 -9.63 -8.48 16.58
C SER A 51 -10.91 -8.12 15.82
N PRO A 52 -11.78 -9.09 15.50
CA PRO A 52 -13.09 -8.82 14.89
C PRO A 52 -13.97 -7.85 15.71
N GLN A 53 -13.76 -7.80 17.03
CA GLN A 53 -14.54 -6.97 17.97
C GLN A 53 -14.18 -5.49 17.86
N ASP A 54 -12.93 -5.15 17.51
CA ASP A 54 -12.48 -3.76 17.34
C ASP A 54 -13.06 -3.08 16.07
N LEU A 55 -13.64 -3.87 15.16
CA LEU A 55 -14.06 -3.41 13.82
C LEU A 55 -15.58 -3.42 13.62
N ALA A 56 -16.34 -4.03 14.54
CA ALA A 56 -17.81 -4.11 14.47
C ALA A 56 -18.53 -2.76 14.38
N PRO A 57 -18.10 -1.68 15.07
CA PRO A 57 -18.76 -0.39 14.91
C PRO A 57 -18.24 0.39 13.68
N ALA A 58 -17.08 0.02 13.14
CA ALA A 58 -16.55 0.56 11.89
C ALA A 58 -17.25 -0.03 10.65
N THR A 59 -17.71 -1.29 10.67
CA THR A 59 -18.37 -1.92 9.50
C THR A 59 -19.73 -1.33 9.17
N SER A 60 -20.56 -1.01 10.17
CA SER A 60 -21.93 -0.53 9.95
C SER A 60 -22.00 0.93 9.49
N LEU A 61 -21.26 1.85 10.13
CA LEU A 61 -21.26 3.28 9.77
C LEU A 61 -20.41 3.57 8.51
N THR A 62 -19.26 2.90 8.37
CA THR A 62 -18.37 3.07 7.21
C THR A 62 -18.92 2.37 5.98
N GLY A 63 -19.57 1.21 6.13
CA GLY A 63 -20.27 0.53 5.05
C GLY A 63 -21.39 1.39 4.47
N LEU A 64 -22.21 2.01 5.32
CA LEU A 64 -23.34 2.84 4.88
C LEU A 64 -22.89 4.14 4.19
N LEU A 65 -21.95 4.88 4.80
CA LEU A 65 -21.45 6.16 4.23
C LEU A 65 -20.55 5.97 3.00
N CYS A 66 -19.82 4.85 2.90
CA CYS A 66 -18.88 4.61 1.79
C CYS A 66 -19.49 3.85 0.61
N SER A 67 -20.66 3.23 0.79
CA SER A 67 -21.43 2.59 -0.29
C SER A 67 -21.80 3.55 -1.42
N LEU A 68 -21.78 4.86 -1.19
CA LEU A 68 -22.08 5.87 -2.20
C LEU A 68 -20.85 6.36 -2.98
N GLN A 69 -19.64 6.13 -2.47
CA GLN A 69 -18.41 6.67 -3.05
C GLN A 69 -17.96 5.83 -4.24
N ARG A 70 -17.77 6.49 -5.39
CA ARG A 70 -17.37 5.84 -6.64
C ARG A 70 -15.85 5.85 -6.80
N CYS A 71 -15.29 4.70 -7.18
CA CYS A 71 -13.88 4.59 -7.54
C CYS A 71 -13.60 5.40 -8.81
N CYS A 72 -12.55 6.23 -8.81
CA CYS A 72 -12.14 6.98 -9.98
C CYS A 72 -11.57 6.10 -11.11
N VAL A 73 -11.16 4.86 -10.78
CA VAL A 73 -10.58 3.89 -11.72
C VAL A 73 -11.67 3.03 -12.35
N CYS A 74 -12.43 2.27 -11.56
CA CYS A 74 -13.42 1.30 -12.07
C CYS A 74 -14.86 1.83 -12.08
N ARG A 75 -15.11 3.03 -11.55
CA ARG A 75 -16.43 3.68 -11.43
C ARG A 75 -17.47 2.96 -10.56
N LYS A 76 -17.14 1.80 -9.98
CA LYS A 76 -18.00 1.08 -9.02
C LYS A 76 -18.01 1.77 -7.64
N LYS A 77 -19.09 1.52 -6.89
CA LYS A 77 -19.31 2.00 -5.51
C LYS A 77 -18.41 1.27 -4.50
N GLY A 78 -18.26 1.83 -3.29
CA GLY A 78 -17.47 1.25 -2.20
C GLY A 78 -16.01 1.73 -2.10
N ALA A 79 -15.66 2.81 -2.81
CA ALA A 79 -14.30 3.36 -2.79
C ALA A 79 -14.00 4.14 -1.51
N THR A 80 -13.45 3.44 -0.52
CA THR A 80 -13.13 3.97 0.81
C THR A 80 -11.85 4.79 0.83
N VAL A 81 -10.84 4.39 0.08
CA VAL A 81 -9.51 5.03 0.09
C VAL A 81 -9.57 6.36 -0.66
N ALA A 82 -9.12 7.44 -0.03
CA ALA A 82 -9.03 8.76 -0.66
C ALA A 82 -7.58 9.24 -0.72
N CYS A 83 -7.29 10.07 -1.72
CA CYS A 83 -6.01 10.76 -1.79
C CYS A 83 -5.84 11.70 -0.58
N TRP A 84 -4.68 11.63 0.07
CA TRP A 84 -4.31 12.42 1.25
C TRP A 84 -4.11 13.90 0.93
N GLN A 85 -3.70 14.20 -0.31
CA GLN A 85 -3.49 15.58 -0.77
C GLN A 85 -4.75 16.44 -0.58
N LYS A 86 -4.57 17.59 0.06
CA LYS A 86 -5.63 18.59 0.25
C LYS A 86 -6.26 18.95 -1.09
N ARG A 87 -7.59 19.06 -1.12
CA ARG A 87 -8.40 19.40 -2.31
C ARG A 87 -8.37 18.35 -3.44
N CYS A 88 -7.72 17.20 -3.26
CA CYS A 88 -7.88 16.08 -4.19
C CYS A 88 -9.16 15.31 -3.86
N SER A 89 -10.09 15.22 -4.82
CA SER A 89 -11.35 14.50 -4.68
C SER A 89 -11.27 13.02 -5.11
N ARG A 90 -10.08 12.54 -5.53
CA ARG A 90 -9.91 11.17 -6.02
C ARG A 90 -10.09 10.16 -4.89
N ARG A 91 -10.98 9.20 -5.14
CA ARG A 91 -11.23 8.04 -4.30
C ARG A 91 -11.09 6.76 -5.11
N PHE A 92 -10.59 5.71 -4.50
CA PHE A 92 -10.34 4.45 -5.19
C PHE A 92 -10.54 3.25 -4.25
N HIS A 93 -10.79 2.08 -4.83
CA HIS A 93 -10.58 0.82 -4.11
C HIS A 93 -9.08 0.62 -3.96
N LEU A 94 -8.65 0.05 -2.83
CA LEU A 94 -7.25 -0.31 -2.62
C LEU A 94 -6.63 -1.16 -3.75
N PRO A 95 -7.28 -2.21 -4.28
CA PRO A 95 -6.69 -2.96 -5.39
C PRO A 95 -6.66 -2.16 -6.71
N CYS A 96 -7.66 -1.30 -6.95
CA CYS A 96 -7.66 -0.42 -8.13
C CYS A 96 -6.57 0.65 -8.05
N SER A 97 -6.16 1.04 -6.85
CA SER A 97 -5.13 2.05 -6.66
C SER A 97 -3.76 1.51 -7.06
N SER A 98 -3.43 0.29 -6.64
CA SER A 98 -2.19 -0.39 -7.04
C SER A 98 -2.08 -0.52 -8.56
N GLN A 99 -3.18 -0.89 -9.24
CA GLN A 99 -3.23 -1.00 -10.70
C GLN A 99 -2.97 0.32 -11.44
N ARG A 100 -3.27 1.46 -10.80
CA ARG A 100 -3.06 2.80 -11.37
C ARG A 100 -1.77 3.47 -10.92
N GLY A 101 -0.90 2.78 -10.18
CA GLY A 101 0.34 3.36 -9.67
C GLY A 101 0.14 4.29 -8.47
N CYS A 102 -0.96 4.15 -7.73
CA CYS A 102 -1.14 4.86 -6.45
C CYS A 102 -0.25 4.24 -5.37
N ILE A 103 0.09 5.04 -4.36
CA ILE A 103 0.88 4.62 -3.19
C ILE A 103 0.00 4.69 -1.95
N SER A 104 -0.10 3.59 -1.21
CA SER A 104 -0.73 3.54 0.11
C SER A 104 0.33 3.21 1.15
N GLN A 105 0.43 4.06 2.17
CA GLN A 105 1.33 3.87 3.31
C GLN A 105 0.57 3.13 4.42
N PHE A 106 1.17 2.10 4.98
CA PHE A 106 0.56 1.25 6.02
C PHE A 106 1.14 1.53 7.41
N PHE A 107 1.57 2.76 7.65
CA PHE A 107 2.13 3.23 8.91
C PHE A 107 1.57 4.62 9.25
N GLY A 108 1.66 5.01 10.52
CA GLY A 108 1.23 6.32 11.01
C GLY A 108 -0.22 6.64 10.63
N ASP A 109 -0.40 7.58 9.70
CA ASP A 109 -1.72 8.04 9.32
C ASP A 109 -2.48 7.14 8.33
N TYR A 110 -1.83 6.08 7.81
CA TYR A 110 -2.36 5.22 6.75
C TYR A 110 -2.72 5.99 5.46
N SER A 111 -1.93 7.02 5.17
CA SER A 111 -2.12 7.95 4.05
C SER A 111 -2.04 7.22 2.71
N SER A 112 -2.92 7.59 1.78
CA SER A 112 -2.91 7.07 0.41
C SER A 112 -2.85 8.21 -0.59
N PHE A 113 -2.13 8.03 -1.68
CA PHE A 113 -1.86 9.07 -2.67
C PHE A 113 -2.22 8.58 -4.06
N CYS A 114 -2.95 9.41 -4.83
CA CYS A 114 -3.25 9.08 -6.22
C CYS A 114 -1.99 9.15 -7.10
N TRP A 115 -2.08 8.67 -8.33
CA TRP A 115 -0.95 8.69 -9.27
C TRP A 115 -0.34 10.09 -9.52
N GLU A 116 -1.07 11.17 -9.31
CA GLU A 116 -0.56 12.55 -9.43
C GLU A 116 0.11 13.09 -8.16
N HIS A 117 -0.28 12.59 -6.99
CA HIS A 117 0.20 13.10 -5.70
C HIS A 117 1.04 12.08 -4.94
N ARG A 118 1.38 10.95 -5.58
CA ARG A 118 2.21 9.91 -4.98
C ARG A 118 3.61 10.46 -4.71
N PRO A 119 4.26 10.04 -3.62
CA PRO A 119 5.66 10.37 -3.41
C PRO A 119 6.54 9.78 -4.52
N GLN A 120 7.70 10.39 -4.72
CA GLN A 120 8.74 9.95 -5.64
C GLN A 120 10.05 9.88 -4.87
N GLN A 121 10.91 8.92 -5.20
CA GLN A 121 12.24 8.88 -4.62
C GLN A 121 13.05 10.09 -5.12
N SER A 122 13.65 10.84 -4.20
CA SER A 122 14.48 12.01 -4.50
C SER A 122 15.98 11.67 -4.59
N VAL A 123 16.32 10.42 -4.87
CA VAL A 123 17.70 9.94 -4.91
C VAL A 123 18.32 10.41 -6.22
N GLU A 124 19.34 11.26 -6.13
CA GLU A 124 20.19 11.57 -7.28
C GLU A 124 20.94 10.31 -7.71
N THR A 125 20.57 9.81 -8.89
CA THR A 125 21.18 8.65 -9.53
C THR A 125 22.20 9.13 -10.56
N LEU A 126 23.47 8.82 -10.33
CA LEU A 126 24.54 8.97 -11.32
C LEU A 126 24.40 7.80 -12.30
N GLN A 127 23.52 7.89 -13.29
CA GLN A 127 23.32 6.76 -14.21
C GLN A 127 24.23 6.85 -15.43
N GLU A 128 25.07 5.84 -15.58
CA GLU A 128 25.70 5.42 -16.84
C GLU A 128 25.32 3.94 -17.09
N GLY A 129 24.29 3.68 -17.91
CA GLY A 129 23.99 2.34 -18.44
C GLY A 129 22.70 1.65 -17.97
N HIS A 130 22.41 0.48 -18.57
CA HIS A 130 21.25 -0.37 -18.28
C HIS A 130 21.34 -0.95 -16.86
N THR A 131 20.31 -0.70 -16.05
CA THR A 131 20.24 -1.24 -14.69
C THR A 131 19.36 -2.49 -14.62
N THR A 132 19.75 -3.46 -13.80
CA THR A 132 19.01 -4.71 -13.58
C THR A 132 18.49 -4.77 -12.15
N CYS A 133 17.33 -5.40 -11.95
CA CYS A 133 16.83 -5.67 -10.62
C CYS A 133 17.71 -6.73 -9.95
N ILE A 134 18.30 -6.40 -8.79
CA ILE A 134 19.21 -7.33 -8.10
C ILE A 134 18.51 -8.56 -7.49
N ILE A 135 17.17 -8.63 -7.55
CA ILE A 135 16.36 -9.72 -7.01
C ILE A 135 16.05 -10.76 -8.09
N CYS A 136 15.56 -10.33 -9.26
CA CYS A 136 15.22 -11.24 -10.37
C CYS A 136 16.25 -11.27 -11.50
N MET A 137 17.25 -10.39 -11.47
CA MET A 137 18.27 -10.19 -12.51
C MET A 137 17.73 -9.76 -13.88
N GLU A 138 16.47 -9.34 -13.96
CA GLU A 138 15.86 -8.77 -15.18
C GLU A 138 16.03 -7.24 -15.23
N VAL A 139 15.94 -6.67 -16.43
CA VAL A 139 16.05 -5.23 -16.66
C VAL A 139 14.95 -4.43 -15.96
N VAL A 140 15.32 -3.31 -15.35
CA VAL A 140 14.36 -2.30 -14.85
C VAL A 140 14.30 -1.13 -15.83
N GLU A 141 13.35 -0.22 -15.61
CA GLU A 141 13.33 1.04 -16.38
C GLU A 141 14.58 1.86 -16.08
N ASP A 142 15.08 2.59 -17.07
CA ASP A 142 16.29 3.42 -16.92
C ASP A 142 16.06 4.65 -16.02
N SER A 143 14.89 4.82 -15.40
CA SER A 143 14.59 5.94 -14.52
C SER A 143 13.73 5.52 -13.32
N LEU A 144 13.80 6.30 -12.25
CA LEU A 144 12.96 6.12 -11.07
C LEU A 144 11.49 6.33 -11.43
N SER A 145 10.64 5.38 -11.05
CA SER A 145 9.23 5.40 -11.41
C SER A 145 8.37 4.73 -10.33
N TYR A 146 7.09 4.48 -10.62
CA TYR A 146 6.27 3.66 -9.71
C TYR A 146 6.78 2.22 -9.68
N THR A 147 7.19 1.69 -10.82
CA THR A 147 7.59 0.30 -11.05
C THR A 147 9.06 0.06 -10.73
N THR A 148 9.90 1.10 -10.78
CA THR A 148 11.35 1.01 -10.58
C THR A 148 11.79 1.85 -9.38
N MET A 149 12.52 1.21 -8.46
CA MET A 149 13.01 1.83 -7.23
C MET A 149 14.48 1.52 -6.97
N VAL A 150 15.14 2.35 -6.16
CA VAL A 150 16.56 2.23 -5.81
C VAL A 150 16.77 2.31 -4.30
N CYS A 151 17.81 1.64 -3.81
CA CYS A 151 18.26 1.81 -2.43
C CYS A 151 18.81 3.23 -2.22
N PRO A 152 18.27 4.01 -1.25
CA PRO A 152 18.71 5.39 -1.03
C PRO A 152 20.14 5.50 -0.48
N SER A 153 20.66 4.41 0.11
CA SER A 153 21.98 4.41 0.76
C SER A 153 23.11 4.09 -0.20
N CYS A 154 23.00 2.99 -0.93
CA CYS A 154 24.06 2.57 -1.85
C CYS A 154 23.86 3.06 -3.28
N LYS A 155 22.64 3.47 -3.67
CA LYS A 155 22.29 3.96 -5.03
C LYS A 155 22.56 2.99 -6.20
N HIS A 156 23.14 1.81 -5.93
CA HIS A 156 23.46 0.78 -6.94
C HIS A 156 22.48 -0.39 -6.94
N ALA A 157 21.68 -0.55 -5.88
CA ALA A 157 20.70 -1.63 -5.79
C ALA A 157 19.36 -1.17 -6.34
N TRP A 158 19.00 -1.65 -7.53
CA TRP A 158 17.75 -1.36 -8.23
C TRP A 158 16.76 -2.52 -8.11
N PHE A 159 15.47 -2.19 -8.12
CA PHE A 159 14.40 -3.15 -7.88
C PHE A 159 13.17 -2.86 -8.72
N HIS A 160 12.55 -3.90 -9.27
CA HIS A 160 11.13 -3.83 -9.58
C HIS A 160 10.34 -3.73 -8.27
N ARG A 161 9.34 -2.86 -8.23
CA ARG A 161 8.43 -2.69 -7.09
C ARG A 161 7.83 -4.01 -6.63
N GLY A 162 7.41 -4.86 -7.58
CA GLY A 162 6.88 -6.19 -7.29
C GLY A 162 7.89 -7.10 -6.60
N CYS A 163 9.14 -7.14 -7.08
CA CYS A 163 10.19 -7.97 -6.50
C CYS A 163 10.50 -7.57 -5.06
N ILE A 164 10.73 -6.28 -4.80
CA ILE A 164 11.04 -5.83 -3.45
C ILE A 164 9.83 -5.91 -2.52
N GLN A 165 8.60 -5.72 -3.02
CA GLN A 165 7.38 -6.01 -2.26
C GLN A 165 7.31 -7.49 -1.84
N GLY A 166 7.64 -8.40 -2.75
CA GLY A 166 7.70 -9.83 -2.47
C GLY A 166 8.78 -10.19 -1.44
N GLN A 167 9.93 -9.51 -1.49
CA GLN A 167 10.98 -9.70 -0.49
C GLN A 167 10.55 -9.17 0.88
N ALA A 168 9.95 -7.98 0.94
CA ALA A 168 9.43 -7.37 2.17
C ALA A 168 8.46 -8.29 2.91
N LEU A 169 7.52 -8.89 2.16
CA LEU A 169 6.53 -9.83 2.73
C LEU A 169 7.16 -11.08 3.35
N ARG A 170 8.31 -11.52 2.84
CA ARG A 170 9.02 -12.72 3.32
C ARG A 170 9.97 -12.40 4.47
N ALA A 171 10.67 -11.27 4.40
CA ALA A 171 11.66 -10.87 5.40
C ALA A 171 11.03 -10.35 6.70
N GLY A 172 9.88 -9.68 6.59
CA GLY A 172 9.24 -9.00 7.72
C GLY A 172 10.07 -7.85 8.29
N LEU A 173 9.51 -7.12 9.25
CA LEU A 173 10.06 -5.85 9.73
C LEU A 173 11.47 -5.96 10.34
N ARG A 174 11.79 -7.14 10.91
CA ARG A 174 13.07 -7.38 11.59
C ARG A 174 14.23 -7.58 10.63
N HIS A 175 13.98 -8.16 9.45
CA HIS A 175 15.04 -8.57 8.51
C HIS A 175 14.98 -7.82 7.19
N PHE A 176 14.01 -6.93 7.00
CA PHE A 176 13.92 -6.14 5.78
C PHE A 176 14.99 -5.05 5.74
N ALA A 177 16.00 -5.28 4.89
CA ALA A 177 17.13 -4.39 4.62
C ALA A 177 17.53 -4.51 3.14
N CYS A 178 18.38 -3.60 2.67
CA CYS A 178 18.88 -3.65 1.29
C CYS A 178 19.65 -4.97 1.06
N PRO A 179 19.32 -5.78 0.02
CA PRO A 179 20.03 -7.04 -0.27
C PRO A 179 21.52 -6.85 -0.56
N HIS A 180 21.89 -5.67 -1.08
CA HIS A 180 23.26 -5.36 -1.48
C HIS A 180 24.11 -4.82 -0.32
N CYS A 181 23.78 -3.62 0.18
CA CYS A 181 24.60 -2.96 1.21
C CYS A 181 24.18 -3.29 2.65
N ARG A 182 23.09 -4.05 2.85
CA ARG A 182 22.53 -4.39 4.17
C ARG A 182 22.12 -3.21 5.04
N ASP A 183 22.13 -1.99 4.51
CA ASP A 183 21.58 -0.84 5.20
C ASP A 183 20.08 -1.04 5.44
N ARG A 184 19.67 -0.76 6.68
CA ARG A 184 18.29 -0.82 7.14
C ARG A 184 17.78 0.56 7.53
N GLU A 185 18.64 1.39 8.12
CA GLU A 185 18.26 2.65 8.75
C GLU A 185 17.65 3.64 7.75
N ARG A 186 18.18 3.73 6.53
CA ARG A 186 17.59 4.57 5.49
C ARG A 186 16.72 3.77 4.53
N PHE A 187 17.06 2.50 4.30
CA PHE A 187 16.33 1.64 3.37
C PHE A 187 14.89 1.38 3.80
N LEU A 188 14.67 0.93 5.05
CA LEU A 188 13.34 0.59 5.56
C LEU A 188 12.37 1.78 5.49
N PRO A 189 12.68 2.97 6.06
CA PRO A 189 11.73 4.08 6.02
C PRO A 189 11.44 4.57 4.60
N GLU A 190 12.43 4.56 3.71
CA GLU A 190 12.23 4.91 2.30
C GLU A 190 11.25 3.94 1.62
N MET A 191 11.47 2.62 1.77
CA MET A 191 10.59 1.61 1.18
C MET A 191 9.17 1.71 1.74
N LEU A 192 9.01 1.92 3.05
CA LEU A 192 7.70 2.15 3.67
C LEU A 192 7.03 3.41 3.10
N HIS A 193 7.78 4.52 3.00
CA HIS A 193 7.30 5.79 2.44
C HIS A 193 6.82 5.62 1.00
N MET A 194 7.54 4.82 0.21
CA MET A 194 7.17 4.45 -1.15
C MET A 194 6.03 3.41 -1.21
N GLY A 195 5.45 3.00 -0.08
CA GLY A 195 4.30 2.10 0.00
C GLY A 195 4.63 0.62 -0.16
N ILE A 196 5.87 0.21 0.09
CA ILE A 196 6.22 -1.20 0.24
C ILE A 196 5.72 -1.69 1.60
N ARG A 197 4.86 -2.70 1.58
CA ARG A 197 4.30 -3.30 2.80
C ARG A 197 5.29 -4.28 3.41
N VAL A 198 5.60 -4.08 4.68
CA VAL A 198 6.45 -4.98 5.48
C VAL A 198 5.63 -5.47 6.68
N PRO A 199 5.30 -6.77 6.78
CA PRO A 199 4.57 -7.32 7.92
C PRO A 199 5.45 -7.45 9.18
#